data_AF-A0A661NV87-F1
#
_entry.id   AF-A0A661NV87-F1
#
_cell.length_a   1.000
_cell.length_b   1.000
_cell.length_c   1.000
_cell.angle_alpha   90.00
_cell.angle_beta   90.00
_cell.angle_gamma   90.00
#
_symmetry.space_group_name_H-M   'P 1'
#
loop_
_entity.id
_entity.type
_entity.pdbx_description
1 polymer ?
#
loop_
_entity_poly.entity_id
_entity_poly.type
_entity_poly.pdbx_seq_one_letter_code
_entity_poly.pdbx_strand_id
1 'polypeptide(L)' 'MKSEAVTCKPVEVVVGDKGLDRAVKHLKRKMASEGILRELKRRRHYMKPSVKKRKKEAEAARRRRKRVKQFAEG' A
#
# COMPACT_ATOMS: atom_id res chain seq x y z
N MET A 1 4.64 -10.21 -20.60
CA MET A 1 4.71 -9.40 -19.35
C MET A 1 3.41 -8.60 -19.23
N LYS A 2 2.38 -9.11 -18.55
CA LYS A 2 1.18 -8.31 -18.30
C LYS A 2 1.55 -7.29 -17.23
N SER A 3 1.80 -6.04 -17.63
CA SER A 3 1.75 -4.92 -16.71
C SER A 3 0.31 -4.80 -16.25
N GLU A 4 -0.05 -5.51 -15.19
CA GLU A 4 -1.28 -5.22 -14.46
C GLU A 4 -1.16 -3.77 -14.01
N ALA A 5 -1.79 -2.86 -14.76
CA ALA A 5 -2.18 -1.59 -14.24
C ALA A 5 -3.04 -1.95 -13.03
N VAL A 6 -2.45 -1.85 -11.83
CA VAL A 6 -3.19 -2.03 -10.58
C VAL A 6 -4.36 -1.05 -10.66
N THR A 7 -5.54 -1.57 -10.96
CA THR A 7 -6.81 -0.86 -10.91
C THR A 7 -7.10 -0.70 -9.43
N CYS A 8 -6.60 0.39 -8.84
CA CYS A 8 -6.99 0.77 -7.49
C CYS A 8 -8.50 1.01 -7.54
N LYS A 9 -9.27 0.31 -6.72
CA LYS A 9 -10.69 0.63 -6.55
C LYS A 9 -10.78 2.07 -6.02
N PRO A 10 -11.77 2.87 -6.44
CA PRO A 10 -11.93 4.21 -5.90
C PRO A 10 -12.12 4.14 -4.38
N VAL A 11 -11.36 4.97 -3.64
CA VAL A 11 -11.43 5.00 -2.18
C VAL A 11 -12.54 5.94 -1.75
N GLU A 12 -13.56 5.38 -1.12
CA GLU A 12 -14.71 6.13 -0.63
C GLU A 12 -14.73 6.18 0.90
N VAL A 13 -15.13 7.33 1.45
CA VAL A 13 -15.36 7.53 2.88
C VAL A 13 -16.65 8.30 3.07
N VAL A 14 -17.57 7.72 3.83
CA VAL A 14 -18.81 8.38 4.26
C VAL A 14 -18.50 9.27 5.46
N VAL A 15 -18.94 10.53 5.38
CA VAL A 15 -18.87 11.45 6.51
C VAL A 15 -20.14 11.25 7.34
N GLY A 16 -19.99 10.67 8.53
CA GLY A 16 -21.08 10.58 9.51
C GLY A 16 -20.97 11.67 10.58
N ASP A 17 -21.75 11.53 11.65
CA ASP A 17 -21.89 12.52 12.75
C ASP A 17 -20.60 12.75 13.55
N LYS A 18 -19.58 11.91 13.34
CA LYS A 18 -18.27 11.97 14.01
C LYS A 18 -17.37 13.10 13.48
N GLY A 19 -17.87 13.93 12.56
CA GLY A 19 -17.22 15.13 12.04
C GLY A 19 -16.21 14.91 10.91
N LEU A 20 -15.97 15.98 10.14
CA LEU A 20 -15.14 15.98 8.93
C LEU A 20 -13.69 15.55 9.17
N ASP A 21 -13.09 16.00 10.28
CA ASP A 21 -11.69 15.74 10.59
C ASP A 21 -11.39 14.24 10.73
N ARG A 22 -12.33 13.50 11.33
CA ARG A 22 -12.26 12.04 11.43
C ARG A 22 -12.40 11.36 10.07
N ALA A 23 -13.29 11.84 9.21
CA ALA A 23 -13.45 11.30 7.86
C ALA A 23 -12.17 11.48 7.04
N VAL A 24 -11.52 12.66 7.12
CA VAL A 24 -10.24 12.93 6.44
C VAL A 24 -9.13 12.00 6.96
N LYS A 25 -9.05 11.80 8.28
CA LYS A 25 -8.09 10.83 8.86
C LYS A 25 -8.37 9.40 8.41
N HIS A 26 -9.63 9.01 8.32
CA HIS A 26 -10.02 7.69 7.84
C HIS A 26 -9.63 7.51 6.36
N LEU A 27 -9.88 8.51 5.51
CA LEU A 27 -9.50 8.49 4.11
C LEU A 27 -7.98 8.30 3.95
N LYS A 28 -7.18 9.08 4.68
CA LYS A 28 -5.71 8.94 4.66
C LYS A 28 -5.26 7.53 5.06
N ARG A 29 -5.91 6.92 6.07
CA ARG A 29 -5.61 5.53 6.48
C ARG A 29 -6.02 4.51 5.43
N LYS A 30 -7.21 4.63 4.82
CA LYS A 30 -7.64 3.74 3.72
C LYS A 30 -6.69 3.82 2.53
N MET A 31 -6.31 5.02 2.09
CA MET A 31 -5.33 5.22 1.00
C MET A 31 -3.97 4.59 1.29
N ALA A 32 -3.52 4.64 2.56
CA ALA A 32 -2.28 3.99 2.99
C ALA A 32 -2.41 2.46 3.00
N SER A 33 -3.56 1.93 3.45
CA SER A 33 -3.85 0.49 3.49
C SER A 33 -3.89 -0.12 2.08
N GLU A 34 -4.56 0.54 1.15
CA GLU A 34 -4.62 0.14 -0.26
C GLU A 34 -3.27 0.32 -0.98
N GLY A 35 -2.34 1.06 -0.38
CA GLY A 35 -0.99 1.23 -0.92
C GLY A 35 -0.91 2.18 -2.11
N ILE A 36 -1.93 3.00 -2.36
CA ILE A 36 -2.03 3.94 -3.49
C ILE A 36 -0.83 4.89 -3.52
N LEU A 37 -0.50 5.50 -2.38
CA LEU A 37 0.63 6.43 -2.27
C LEU A 37 1.98 5.75 -2.57
N ARG A 38 2.09 4.46 -2.23
CA ARG A 38 3.29 3.66 -2.49
C ARG A 38 3.39 3.28 -3.96
N GLU A 39 2.27 2.93 -4.57
CA GLU A 39 2.13 2.66 -6.01
C GLU A 39 2.58 3.88 -6.81
N LEU A 40 2.04 5.06 -6.48
CA LEU A 40 2.41 6.34 -7.11
C LEU A 40 3.91 6.62 -7.00
N LYS A 41 4.49 6.48 -5.81
CA LYS A 41 5.94 6.67 -5.60
C LYS A 41 6.79 5.69 -6.43
N ARG A 42 6.33 4.44 -6.57
CA ARG A 42 7.00 3.41 -7.39
C ARG A 42 6.91 3.71 -8.88
N ARG A 43 5.83 4.35 -9.34
CA ARG A 43 5.59 4.69 -10.75
C ARG A 43 6.18 6.04 -11.18
N ARG A 44 6.64 6.88 -10.23
CA ARG A 44 7.19 8.23 -10.53
C ARG A 44 8.39 8.21 -11.48
N HIS A 45 9.16 7.13 -11.51
CA HIS A 45 10.31 6.96 -12.39
C HIS A 45 10.32 5.56 -12.98
N TYR A 46 10.84 5.43 -14.20
CA TYR A 46 11.05 4.12 -14.81
C TYR A 46 12.04 3.30 -13.96
N MET A 47 11.63 2.07 -13.64
CA MET A 47 12.49 1.10 -13.00
C MET A 47 12.66 -0.09 -13.95
N LYS A 48 13.93 -0.42 -14.26
CA LYS A 48 14.27 -1.60 -15.05
C LYS A 48 13.59 -2.85 -14.46
N PRO A 49 13.06 -3.77 -15.28
CA PRO A 49 12.29 -4.92 -14.80
C PRO A 49 13.05 -5.80 -13.78
N SER A 50 14.36 -5.96 -13.93
CA SER A 50 15.21 -6.68 -12.97
C SER A 50 15.19 -6.05 -11.58
N VAL A 51 15.31 -4.72 -11.51
CA VAL A 51 15.30 -3.97 -10.24
C VAL A 51 13.91 -4.01 -9.60
N LYS A 52 12.84 -4.01 -10.41
CA LYS A 52 11.46 -4.17 -9.94
C LYS A 52 11.23 -5.54 -9.29
N LYS A 53 11.74 -6.63 -9.91
CA LYS A 53 11.69 -7.99 -9.35
C LYS A 53 12.44 -8.08 -8.02
N ARG A 54 13.70 -7.62 -7.98
CA ARG A 54 14.54 -7.60 -6.77
C ARG A 54 13.88 -6.84 -5.60
N LYS A 55 13.28 -5.67 -5.86
CA LYS A 55 12.57 -4.91 -4.82
C LYS A 55 11.31 -5.63 -4.32
N LYS A 56 10.56 -6.30 -5.21
CA LYS A 56 9.35 -7.05 -4.84
C LYS A 56 9.69 -8.22 -3.91
N GLU A 57 10.75 -8.97 -4.23
CA GLU A 57 11.23 -10.10 -3.42
C GLU A 57 11.73 -9.65 -2.05
N ALA A 58 12.57 -8.62 -2.00
CA ALA A 58 13.07 -8.06 -0.75
C ALA A 58 11.94 -7.54 0.16
N GLU A 59 10.93 -6.89 -0.43
CA GLU A 59 9.75 -6.43 0.29
C GLU A 59 8.91 -7.58 0.84
N ALA A 60 8.69 -8.64 0.05
CA ALA A 60 7.96 -9.82 0.47
C ALA A 60 8.68 -10.53 1.63
N ALA A 61 10.01 -10.69 1.54
CA ALA A 61 10.83 -11.23 2.61
C ALA A 61 10.74 -10.39 3.89
N ARG A 62 10.82 -9.05 3.79
CA ARG A 62 10.66 -8.14 4.94
C ARG A 62 9.29 -8.27 5.58
N ARG A 63 8.22 -8.37 4.79
CA ARG A 63 6.84 -8.59 5.29
C ARG A 63 6.70 -9.94 5.99
N ARG A 64 7.28 -11.01 5.45
CA ARG A 64 7.28 -12.34 6.09
C ARG A 64 7.97 -12.30 7.45
N ARG A 65 9.18 -11.72 7.52
CA ARG A 65 9.93 -11.57 8.78
C ARG A 65 9.16 -10.77 9.83
N LYS A 66 8.51 -9.68 9.43
CA LYS A 66 7.65 -8.89 10.33
C LYS A 66 6.47 -9.70 10.87
N ARG A 67 5.80 -10.48 10.03
CA ARG A 67 4.69 -11.34 10.47
C ARG A 67 5.16 -12.38 11.47
N VAL A 68 6.24 -13.11 11.16
CA VAL A 68 6.81 -14.11 12.08
C VAL A 68 7.15 -13.49 13.43
N LYS A 69 7.77 -12.31 13.44
CA LYS A 69 8.06 -11.58 14.68
C LYS A 69 6.80 -11.24 15.47
N GLN A 70 5.74 -10.75 14.81
CA GLN A 70 4.46 -10.45 15.45
C GLN A 70 3.76 -11.70 16.03
N PHE A 71 3.88 -12.86 15.39
CA PHE A 71 3.33 -14.12 15.89
C PHE A 71 4.17 -14.75 17.02
N ALA A 72 5.44 -14.38 17.14
CA ALA A 72 6.33 -14.88 18.18
C ALA A 72 6.34 -14.00 19.44
N GLU A 73 5.93 -12.73 19.31
CA GLU A 73 5.87 -11.73 20.41
C GLU A 73 4.45 -11.56 20.99
N GLY A 74 3.43 -12.20 20.43
CA GLY A 74 2.06 -12.22 20.94
C GLY A 74 1.72 -13.58 21.55
#